data_AF-A0A7V6RKI0-F1
#
_entry.id   AF-A0A7V6RKI0-F1
#
_cell.length_a   1.000
_cell.length_b   1.000
_cell.length_c   1.000
_cell.angle_alpha   90.00
_cell.angle_beta   90.00
_cell.angle_gamma   90.00
#
_symmetry.space_group_name_H-M   'P 1'
#
loop_
_entity.id
_entity.type
_entity.pdbx_description
1 polymer ?
#
loop_
_entity_poly.entity_id
_entity_poly.type
_entity_poly.pdbx_seq_one_letter_code
_entity_poly.pdbx_strand_id
1 'polypeptide(L)'
;MTGLIAQVEAFALTLLLGMLAAVLIHYYQLSIRVMNIGRYTLYLLDILFWIMMLILILAGILAINQGELRIYVFIGLVLGALVYLRCLAPRTSKAIHSAALHTARNISRLSAAIKIPLLFLHTRWQLFKQSKKKPPPSREE
;
A
#
# COMPACT_ATOMS: atom_id res chain seq x y z
N MET A 1 19.20 24.92 -17.17
CA MET A 1 18.68 25.95 -18.10
C MET A 1 17.68 26.83 -17.33
N THR A 2 18.10 27.99 -16.83
CA THR A 2 17.26 28.91 -16.05
C THR A 2 16.38 29.75 -16.97
N GLY A 3 15.31 29.15 -17.50
CA GLY A 3 14.30 29.83 -18.30
C GLY A 3 12.92 29.77 -17.64
N LEU A 4 12.08 30.78 -17.87
CA LEU A 4 10.67 30.80 -17.42
C LEU A 4 9.94 29.51 -17.85
N ILE A 5 10.22 29.03 -19.07
CA ILE A 5 9.66 27.81 -19.62
C ILE A 5 10.00 26.59 -18.75
N ALA A 6 11.24 26.46 -18.28
CA ALA A 6 11.66 25.35 -17.42
C ALA A 6 10.98 25.39 -16.05
N GLN A 7 10.68 26.59 -15.53
CA GLN A 7 9.92 26.73 -14.27
C GLN A 7 8.46 26.31 -14.44
N VAL A 8 7.83 26.69 -15.55
CA VAL A 8 6.45 26.28 -15.89
C VAL A 8 6.38 24.77 -16.10
N GLU A 9 7.35 24.19 -16.80
CA GLU A 9 7.46 22.74 -17.00
C GLU A 9 7.62 22.00 -15.67
N ALA A 10 8.55 22.45 -14.81
CA ALA A 10 8.75 21.85 -13.49
C ALA A 10 7.48 21.93 -12.63
N PHE A 11 6.77 23.06 -12.69
CA PHE A 11 5.50 23.22 -12.00
C PHE A 11 4.42 22.26 -12.53
N ALA A 12 4.26 22.16 -13.86
CA ALA A 12 3.29 21.26 -14.48
C ALA A 12 3.58 19.78 -14.16
N LEU A 13 4.85 19.36 -14.21
CA LEU A 13 5.26 18.01 -13.82
C LEU A 13 5.01 17.74 -12.34
N THR A 14 5.24 18.73 -11.47
CA THR A 14 4.94 18.59 -10.04
C THR A 14 3.44 18.49 -9.78
N LEU A 15 2.63 19.19 -10.56
CA LEU A 15 1.17 19.08 -10.52
C LEU A 15 0.71 17.68 -10.93
N LEU A 16 1.29 17.10 -11.98
CA LEU A 16 1.04 15.71 -12.37
C LEU A 16 1.50 14.72 -11.30
N LEU A 17 2.64 14.95 -10.66
CA LEU A 17 3.12 14.14 -9.54
C LEU A 17 2.15 14.17 -8.35
N GLY A 18 1.59 15.34 -8.04
CA GLY A 18 0.54 15.50 -7.02
C GLY A 18 -0.75 14.76 -7.38
N MET A 19 -1.17 14.82 -8.65
CA MET A 19 -2.31 14.04 -9.14
C MET A 19 -2.06 12.53 -9.00
N LEU A 20 -0.88 12.05 -9.41
CA LEU A 20 -0.49 10.65 -9.28
C LEU A 20 -0.50 10.19 -7.81
N ALA A 21 0.09 11.00 -6.92
CA ALA A 21 0.07 10.74 -5.48
C ALA A 21 -1.36 10.59 -4.95
N ALA A 22 -2.28 11.48 -5.35
CA ALA A 22 -3.66 11.42 -4.91
C ALA A 22 -4.44 10.22 -5.48
N VAL A 23 -4.14 9.79 -6.72
CA VAL A 23 -4.66 8.53 -7.28
C VAL A 23 -4.25 7.35 -6.41
N LEU A 24 -2.98 7.27 -6.05
CA LEU A 24 -2.45 6.17 -5.24
C LEU A 24 -3.07 6.15 -3.84
N ILE A 25 -3.21 7.31 -3.20
CA ILE A 25 -3.88 7.45 -1.90
C ILE A 25 -5.34 7.01 -1.99
N HIS A 26 -6.08 7.47 -3.00
CA HIS A 26 -7.49 7.11 -3.18
C HIS A 26 -7.66 5.61 -3.42
N TYR A 27 -6.82 5.02 -4.28
CA TYR A 27 -6.81 3.59 -4.52
C TYR A 27 -6.49 2.80 -3.25
N TYR A 28 -5.49 3.24 -2.48
CA TYR A 28 -5.09 2.62 -1.22
C TYR A 28 -6.23 2.60 -0.20
N GLN A 29 -6.87 3.75 0.03
CA GLN A 29 -7.99 3.88 0.96
C GLN A 29 -9.17 2.99 0.58
N LEU A 30 -9.50 2.93 -0.72
CA LEU A 30 -10.59 2.08 -1.19
C LEU A 30 -10.25 0.60 -1.08
N SER A 31 -8.99 0.24 -1.35
CA SER A 31 -8.48 -1.13 -1.21
C SER A 31 -8.60 -1.60 0.24
N ILE A 32 -8.19 -0.78 1.21
CA ILE A 32 -8.39 -1.08 2.65
C ILE A 32 -9.87 -1.19 2.99
N ARG A 33 -10.73 -0.31 2.47
CA ARG A 33 -12.17 -0.37 2.79
C ARG A 33 -12.83 -1.66 2.28
N VAL A 34 -12.39 -2.16 1.13
CA VAL A 34 -12.90 -3.39 0.52
C VAL A 34 -12.32 -4.63 1.19
N MET A 35 -11.05 -4.58 1.61
CA MET A 35 -10.39 -5.69 2.28
C MET A 35 -10.68 -5.66 3.79
N ASN A 36 -11.23 -6.73 4.34
CA ASN A 36 -11.43 -6.85 5.79
C ASN A 36 -10.11 -7.18 6.51
N ILE A 37 -9.19 -6.22 6.54
CA ILE A 37 -7.81 -6.36 7.05
C ILE A 37 -7.79 -6.23 8.58
N GLY A 38 -7.10 -7.15 9.25
CA GLY A 38 -6.89 -7.06 10.70
C GLY A 38 -5.92 -5.93 11.09
N ARG A 39 -6.10 -5.38 12.30
CA ARG A 39 -5.35 -4.22 12.84
C ARG A 39 -3.83 -4.23 12.58
N TYR A 40 -3.14 -5.34 12.83
CA TYR A 40 -1.68 -5.42 12.67
C TYR A 40 -1.24 -5.38 11.20
N THR A 41 -1.99 -6.03 10.32
CA THR A 41 -1.73 -6.00 8.88
C THR A 41 -2.01 -4.62 8.30
N LEU A 42 -3.02 -3.93 8.82
CA LEU A 42 -3.31 -2.54 8.45
C LEU A 42 -2.13 -1.62 8.78
N TYR A 43 -1.57 -1.69 10.00
CA TYR A 43 -0.40 -0.89 10.35
C TYR A 43 0.82 -1.17 9.48
N LEU A 44 1.10 -2.45 9.18
CA LEU A 44 2.20 -2.82 8.29
C LEU A 44 1.99 -2.24 6.89
N LEU A 45 0.77 -2.36 6.36
CA LEU A 45 0.42 -1.85 5.04
C LEU A 45 0.49 -0.32 5.00
N ASP A 46 0.12 0.38 6.07
CA ASP A 46 0.19 1.84 6.19
C ASP A 46 1.66 2.30 6.13
N ILE A 47 2.54 1.69 6.93
CA ILE A 47 3.96 2.01 6.94
C ILE A 47 4.59 1.78 5.56
N LEU A 48 4.32 0.64 4.93
CA LEU A 48 4.84 0.32 3.59
C LEU A 48 4.34 1.33 2.55
N PHE A 49 3.05 1.68 2.59
CA PHE A 49 2.47 2.66 1.68
C PHE A 49 3.09 4.04 1.86
N TRP A 50 3.26 4.51 3.10
CA TRP A 50 3.87 5.82 3.36
C TRP A 50 5.35 5.87 2.96
N ILE A 51 6.13 4.81 3.16
CA ILE A 51 7.50 4.73 2.67
C ILE A 51 7.53 4.79 1.13
N MET A 52 6.67 4.03 0.47
CA MET A 52 6.55 4.05 -1.00
C MET A 52 6.17 5.45 -1.51
N MET A 53 5.22 6.12 -0.86
CA MET A 53 4.80 7.48 -1.20
C MET A 53 5.92 8.50 -0.99
N LEU A 54 6.69 8.37 0.09
CA LEU A 54 7.85 9.21 0.35
C LEU A 54 8.89 9.06 -0.77
N ILE A 55 9.23 7.82 -1.13
CA ILE A 55 10.17 7.53 -2.22
C ILE A 55 9.66 8.11 -3.54
N LEU A 56 8.39 7.91 -3.87
CA LEU A 56 7.77 8.44 -5.08
C LEU A 56 7.89 9.96 -5.18
N ILE A 57 7.52 10.67 -4.10
CA ILE A 57 7.54 12.13 -4.08
C ILE A 57 8.99 12.63 -4.14
N LEU A 58 9.90 12.07 -3.35
CA LEU A 58 11.31 12.46 -3.35
C LEU A 58 11.98 12.21 -4.71
N ALA A 59 11.77 11.03 -5.29
CA ALA A 59 12.30 10.70 -6.62
C ALA A 59 11.71 11.61 -7.71
N GLY A 60 10.41 11.93 -7.62
CA GLY A 60 9.77 12.87 -8.54
C GLY A 60 10.35 14.28 -8.44
N ILE A 61 10.51 14.82 -7.23
CA ILE A 61 11.13 16.14 -7.02
C ILE A 61 12.59 16.13 -7.48
N LEU A 62 13.32 15.03 -7.23
CA LEU A 62 14.69 14.85 -7.70
C LEU A 62 14.78 14.88 -9.24
N ALA A 63 13.89 14.16 -9.92
CA ALA A 63 13.85 14.10 -11.38
C ALA A 63 13.42 15.43 -12.01
N ILE A 64 12.46 16.14 -11.41
CA ILE A 64 11.85 17.34 -11.98
C ILE A 64 12.70 18.59 -11.73
N ASN A 65 13.18 18.77 -10.49
CA ASN A 65 13.82 20.00 -10.05
C ASN A 65 15.16 19.76 -9.34
N GLN A 66 15.82 18.63 -9.62
CA GLN A 66 17.11 18.25 -9.00
C GLN A 66 17.07 18.21 -7.47
N GLY A 67 15.88 17.97 -6.90
CA GLY A 67 15.71 17.87 -5.45
C GLY A 67 15.57 19.22 -4.75
N GLU A 68 15.52 20.33 -5.48
CA GLU A 68 15.33 21.64 -4.87
C GLU A 68 13.90 21.80 -4.33
N LEU A 69 13.79 21.82 -3.00
CA LEU A 69 12.55 22.02 -2.28
C LEU A 69 12.18 23.50 -2.27
N ARG A 70 11.37 23.91 -3.26
CA ARG A 70 10.83 25.27 -3.36
C ARG A 70 9.34 25.29 -3.07
N ILE A 71 8.81 26.43 -2.60
CA ILE A 71 7.42 26.52 -2.16
C ILE A 71 6.40 26.21 -3.26
N TYR A 72 6.70 26.56 -4.51
CA TYR A 72 5.83 26.24 -5.65
C TYR A 72 5.75 24.73 -5.94
N VAL A 73 6.74 23.93 -5.52
CA VAL A 73 6.70 22.46 -5.65
C VAL A 73 5.62 21.90 -4.74
N PHE A 74 5.60 22.34 -3.48
CA PHE A 74 4.55 21.95 -2.54
C PHE A 74 3.17 22.41 -2.99
N ILE A 75 3.05 23.64 -3.50
CA ILE A 75 1.81 24.16 -4.08
C ILE A 75 1.36 23.30 -5.26
N GLY A 76 2.26 22.95 -6.18
CA GLY A 76 1.97 22.07 -7.31
C GLY A 76 1.48 20.69 -6.86
N LEU A 77 2.13 20.08 -5.87
CA LEU A 77 1.75 18.78 -5.32
C LEU A 77 0.33 18.81 -4.71
N VAL A 78 0.05 19.82 -3.88
CA VAL A 78 -1.25 20.01 -3.23
C VAL A 78 -2.33 20.32 -4.26
N LEU A 79 -2.08 21.23 -5.20
CA LEU A 79 -3.02 21.58 -6.25
C LEU A 79 -3.32 20.37 -7.15
N GLY A 80 -2.30 19.61 -7.54
CA GLY A 80 -2.47 18.37 -8.30
C GLY A 80 -3.34 17.37 -7.55
N ALA A 81 -3.07 17.16 -6.27
CA ALA A 81 -3.90 16.29 -5.44
C ALA A 81 -5.36 16.77 -5.36
N LEU A 82 -5.59 18.07 -5.17
CA LEU A 82 -6.93 18.66 -5.14
C LEU A 82 -7.65 18.51 -6.49
N VAL A 83 -6.98 18.78 -7.60
CA VAL A 83 -7.52 18.61 -8.96
C VAL A 83 -7.95 17.16 -9.17
N TYR A 84 -7.13 16.19 -8.77
CA TYR A 84 -7.51 14.79 -8.85
C TYR A 84 -8.73 14.49 -7.99
N LEU A 85 -8.69 14.84 -6.69
CA LEU A 85 -9.74 14.49 -5.73
C LEU A 85 -11.09 15.12 -6.07
N ARG A 86 -11.11 16.35 -6.62
CA ARG A 86 -12.35 17.06 -6.94
C ARG A 86 -12.88 16.71 -8.33
N CYS A 87 -12.01 16.60 -9.34
CA CYS A 87 -12.45 16.49 -10.73
C CYS A 87 -12.39 15.05 -11.25
N LEU A 88 -11.35 14.30 -10.93
CA LEU A 88 -11.08 12.99 -11.52
C LEU A 88 -11.53 11.83 -10.64
N ALA A 89 -11.50 11.96 -9.31
CA ALA A 89 -11.90 10.91 -8.39
C ALA A 89 -13.36 10.44 -8.61
N PRO A 90 -14.36 11.33 -8.81
CA PRO A 90 -15.72 10.89 -9.11
C PRO A 90 -15.81 10.06 -10.41
N ARG A 91 -15.06 10.46 -11.44
CA ARG A 91 -15.04 9.79 -12.75
C ARG A 91 -14.31 8.44 -12.72
N THR A 92 -13.22 8.36 -11.97
CA THR A 92 -12.36 7.17 -11.88
C THR A 92 -12.79 6.19 -10.79
N SER A 93 -13.69 6.61 -9.89
CA SER A 93 -14.17 5.83 -8.74
C SER A 93 -14.58 4.40 -9.09
N LYS A 94 -15.35 4.20 -10.17
CA LYS A 94 -15.81 2.88 -10.61
C LYS A 94 -14.65 1.97 -11.02
N ALA A 95 -13.70 2.50 -11.80
CA ALA A 95 -12.53 1.75 -12.24
C ALA A 95 -11.62 1.38 -11.06
N ILE A 96 -11.38 2.35 -10.16
CA ILE A 96 -10.57 2.16 -8.95
C ILE A 96 -11.22 1.14 -8.02
N HIS A 97 -12.55 1.17 -7.90
CA HIS A 97 -13.29 0.18 -7.09
C HIS A 97 -13.17 -1.24 -7.65
N SER A 98 -13.32 -1.40 -8.98
CA SER A 98 -13.13 -2.69 -9.62
C SER A 98 -11.69 -3.21 -9.45
N ALA A 99 -10.70 -2.32 -9.60
CA ALA A 99 -9.30 -2.67 -9.37
C ALA A 99 -9.04 -3.10 -7.92
N ALA A 100 -9.61 -2.39 -6.95
CA ALA A 100 -9.53 -2.72 -5.52
C ALA A 100 -10.16 -4.09 -5.20
N LEU A 101 -11.28 -4.44 -5.84
CA LEU A 101 -11.89 -5.77 -5.68
C LEU A 101 -11.01 -6.88 -6.23
N HIS A 102 -10.38 -6.67 -7.38
CA HIS A 102 -9.47 -7.67 -7.98
C HIS A 102 -8.23 -7.89 -7.12
N THR A 103 -7.63 -6.83 -6.59
CA THR A 103 -6.46 -6.95 -5.72
C THR A 103 -6.83 -7.58 -4.37
N ALA A 104 -7.98 -7.24 -3.79
CA ALA A 104 -8.51 -7.88 -2.60
C ALA A 104 -8.65 -9.41 -2.75
N ARG A 105 -9.21 -9.89 -3.87
CA ARG A 105 -9.36 -11.34 -4.15
C ARG A 105 -8.03 -12.06 -4.29
N ASN A 106 -7.02 -11.42 -4.87
CA ASN A 106 -5.69 -12.02 -5.01
C ASN A 106 -4.96 -12.08 -3.66
N ILE A 107 -5.07 -11.02 -2.85
CA ILE A 107 -4.50 -10.97 -1.50
C ILE A 107 -5.17 -11.99 -0.57
N SER A 108 -6.49 -12.18 -0.67
CA SER A 108 -7.18 -13.19 0.15
C SER A 108 -6.75 -14.62 -0.18
N ARG A 109 -6.45 -14.91 -1.46
CA ARG A 109 -5.89 -16.21 -1.88
C ARG A 109 -4.46 -16.43 -1.37
N LEU A 110 -3.61 -15.40 -1.48
CA LEU A 110 -2.22 -15.47 -0.99
C LEU A 110 -2.16 -15.60 0.53
N SER A 111 -2.98 -14.85 1.27
CA SER A 111 -3.01 -14.94 2.72
C SER A 111 -3.56 -16.28 3.23
N ALA A 112 -4.51 -16.91 2.51
CA ALA A 112 -4.92 -18.28 2.79
C ALA A 112 -3.75 -19.26 2.57
N ALA A 113 -2.99 -19.09 1.49
CA ALA A 113 -1.81 -19.92 1.20
C ALA A 113 -0.69 -19.77 2.25
N ILE A 114 -0.60 -18.64 2.96
CA ILE A 114 0.36 -18.43 4.06
C ILE A 114 -0.18 -18.98 5.39
N LYS A 115 -1.48 -18.81 5.69
CA LYS A 115 -2.09 -19.26 6.96
C LYS A 115 -2.21 -20.78 7.06
N ILE A 116 -2.49 -21.47 5.95
CA ILE A 116 -2.64 -22.93 5.89
C ILE A 116 -1.36 -23.68 6.34
N PRO A 117 -0.16 -23.38 5.82
CA PRO A 117 1.07 -24.04 6.28
C PRO A 117 1.44 -23.66 7.71
N LEU A 118 1.14 -22.43 8.15
CA LEU A 118 1.40 -21.98 9.53
C LEU A 118 0.54 -22.74 10.56
N LEU A 119 -0.75 -22.92 10.28
CA LEU A 119 -1.63 -23.73 11.12
C LEU A 119 -1.23 -25.20 11.08
N PHE A 120 -0.89 -25.73 9.91
CA PHE A 120 -0.39 -27.10 9.76
C PHE A 120 0.86 -27.35 10.62
N LEU A 121 1.82 -26.42 10.60
CA LEU A 121 3.04 -26.52 11.39
C LEU A 121 2.75 -26.47 12.90
N HIS A 122 1.84 -25.59 13.33
CA HIS A 122 1.40 -25.51 14.72
C HIS A 122 0.72 -26.80 15.19
N THR A 123 -0.22 -27.34 14.40
CA THR A 123 -0.89 -28.60 14.72
C THR A 123 0.09 -29.76 14.79
N ARG A 124 1.07 -29.85 13.88
CA ARG A 124 2.12 -30.87 13.94
C ARG A 124 3.00 -30.74 15.18
N TRP A 125 3.35 -29.53 15.58
CA TRP A 125 4.12 -29.31 16.81
C TRP A 125 3.34 -29.78 18.04
N GLN A 126 2.05 -29.47 18.13
CA GLN A 126 1.22 -29.93 19.25
C GLN A 126 1.13 -31.45 19.32
N LEU A 127 0.93 -32.13 18.19
CA LEU A 127 0.92 -33.60 18.14
C LEU A 127 2.28 -34.20 18.56
N PHE A 128 3.39 -33.57 18.16
CA PHE A 128 4.73 -33.99 18.57
C PHE A 128 4.95 -33.83 20.09
N LYS A 129 4.43 -32.74 20.66
CA LYS A 129 4.50 -32.47 22.11
C LYS A 129 3.60 -33.42 22.91
N GLN A 130 2.46 -33.80 22.35
CA GLN A 130 1.52 -34.76 22.97
C GLN A 130 2.04 -36.20 22.89
N SER A 131 2.73 -36.57 21.80
CA SER A 131 3.40 -37.87 21.66
C SER A 131 4.50 -38.10 22.68
N LYS A 132 5.19 -37.04 23.14
CA LYS A 132 6.18 -37.14 24.24
C LYS A 132 5.58 -37.22 25.63
N LYS A 133 4.27 -36.98 25.80
CA LYS A 133 3.62 -36.86 27.12
C LYS A 133 2.84 -38.11 27.55
N LYS A 134 2.69 -39.13 26.72
CA LYS A 134 2.08 -40.42 27.11
C LYS A 134 3.12 -41.28 27.84
N PRO A 135 2.97 -41.57 29.14
CA PRO A 135 3.82 -42.56 29.80
C PRO A 135 3.58 -43.94 29.16
N PRO A 136 4.61 -44.81 29.11
CA PRO A 136 4.47 -46.16 28.58
C PRO A 136 3.35 -46.91 29.33
N PRO A 137 2.62 -47.82 28.66
CA PRO A 137 1.57 -48.58 29.31
C PRO A 137 2.16 -49.24 30.54
N SER A 138 1.58 -48.97 31.72
CA SER A 138 1.86 -49.77 32.90
C SER A 138 1.60 -51.21 32.51
N ARG A 139 2.65 -52.04 32.54
CA ARG A 139 2.47 -53.49 32.51
C ARG A 139 1.70 -53.80 33.79
N GLU A 140 0.39 -53.86 33.66
CA GLU A 140 -0.43 -54.61 34.60
C GLU A 140 -0.09 -56.07 34.35
N GLU A 141 0.66 -56.60 35.33
CA GLU A 141 0.84 -58.00 35.69
C GLU A 141 1.71 -58.89 34.77
#